data_AF-A0A9D5SJL0-F1
#
_entry.id   AF-A0A9D5SJL0-F1
#
_cell.length_a   1.000
_cell.length_b   1.000
_cell.length_c   1.000
_cell.angle_alpha   90.00
_cell.angle_beta   90.00
_cell.angle_gamma   90.00
#
_symmetry.space_group_name_H-M   'P 1'
#
loop_
_entity.id
_entity.type
_entity.pdbx_description
1 polymer ?
#
loop_
_entity_poly.entity_id
_entity_poly.type
_entity_poly.pdbx_seq_one_letter_code
_entity_poly.pdbx_strand_id
1 'polypeptide(L)'
;MVRLPNRNADLLRYVRRRRALRFLLLFLWTAFFALAALYFNRTHRFSIIPRLVGWRLWVWIAGAVVIGFFLFRIPSLFLDRSFEGEIVRSSLSHSYSAAAGANVSAAYQFRLNTVLRIQTPDGKLRKLKFEQKQGFYFYYHEGNYIRYFSGLPFPIADPSRMTAPPRQKWRADEDSTGDVVSNPQKSYLCAVCGHFYPTPTRCENCGHSLIDPKDLFGK
;
A
#
# COMPACT_ATOMS: atom_id res chain seq x y z
N MET A 1 -13.87 -6.08 13.96
CA MET A 1 -13.09 -5.17 13.08
C MET A 1 -11.63 -5.26 13.47
N VAL A 2 -10.78 -5.72 12.55
CA VAL A 2 -9.34 -5.83 12.76
C VAL A 2 -8.71 -4.43 12.89
N ARG A 3 -8.06 -4.13 14.02
CA ARG A 3 -7.42 -2.84 14.31
C ARG A 3 -5.93 -3.03 14.62
N LEU A 4 -5.12 -2.05 14.23
CA LEU A 4 -3.70 -2.01 14.60
C LEU A 4 -3.58 -1.79 16.13
N PRO A 5 -2.61 -2.45 16.80
CA PRO A 5 -2.35 -2.22 18.21
C PRO A 5 -1.99 -0.76 18.50
N ASN A 6 -2.47 -0.22 19.63
CA ASN A 6 -2.20 1.18 20.03
C ASN A 6 -0.71 1.45 20.29
N ARG A 7 0.07 0.42 20.60
CA ARG A 7 1.53 0.50 20.82
C ARG A 7 2.29 0.97 19.56
N ASN A 8 1.73 0.75 18.37
CA ASN A 8 2.29 1.14 17.08
C ASN A 8 1.72 2.48 16.59
N ALA A 9 1.79 3.51 17.45
CA ALA A 9 1.26 4.84 17.16
C ALA A 9 1.94 5.49 15.94
N ASP A 10 3.18 5.14 15.65
CA ASP A 10 3.93 5.58 14.48
C ASP A 10 3.35 5.03 13.17
N LEU A 11 2.90 3.77 13.14
CA LEU A 11 2.22 3.17 11.99
C LEU A 11 0.86 3.84 11.75
N LEU A 12 0.14 4.18 12.81
CA LEU A 12 -1.09 4.97 12.70
C LEU A 12 -0.81 6.36 12.12
N ARG A 13 0.25 7.04 12.56
CA ARG A 13 0.69 8.33 11.97
C ARG A 13 1.09 8.16 10.51
N TYR A 14 1.77 7.08 10.16
CA TYR A 14 2.16 6.76 8.78
C TYR A 14 0.92 6.62 7.88
N VAL A 15 -0.06 5.81 8.29
CA VAL A 15 -1.32 5.63 7.53
C VAL A 15 -2.07 6.95 7.41
N ARG A 16 -2.20 7.72 8.50
CA ARG A 16 -2.85 9.05 8.47
C ARG A 16 -2.14 10.01 7.54
N ARG A 17 -0.80 10.09 7.59
CA ARG A 17 0.01 10.95 6.72
C ARG A 17 -0.20 10.61 5.26
N ARG A 18 -0.22 9.32 4.91
CA ARG A 18 -0.46 8.86 3.54
C ARG A 18 -1.85 9.23 3.04
N ARG A 19 -2.87 9.12 3.89
CA ARG A 19 -4.25 9.57 3.57
C ARG A 19 -4.32 11.07 3.41
N ALA A 20 -3.77 11.83 4.36
CA ALA A 20 -3.73 13.29 4.35
C ALA A 20 -3.03 13.82 3.08
N LEU A 21 -1.92 13.20 2.67
CA LEU A 21 -1.19 13.59 1.46
C LEU A 21 -2.05 13.43 0.20
N ARG A 22 -2.88 12.38 0.09
CA ARG A 22 -3.81 12.22 -1.04
C ARG A 22 -4.89 13.30 -1.07
N PHE A 23 -5.45 13.66 0.10
CA PHE A 23 -6.42 14.75 0.18
C PHE A 23 -5.78 16.11 -0.12
N LEU A 24 -4.56 16.35 0.34
CA LEU A 24 -3.80 17.55 0.03
C LEU A 24 -3.53 17.66 -1.48
N LEU A 25 -3.13 16.56 -2.13
CA LEU A 25 -2.95 16.53 -3.58
C LEU A 25 -4.25 16.80 -4.33
N LEU A 26 -5.38 16.22 -3.88
CA LEU A 26 -6.69 16.52 -4.45
C LEU A 26 -7.03 18.00 -4.30
N PHE A 27 -6.80 18.58 -3.11
CA PHE A 27 -7.06 19.99 -2.86
C PHE A 27 -6.22 20.89 -3.77
N LEU A 28 -4.90 20.65 -3.86
CA LEU A 28 -4.01 21.40 -4.75
C LEU A 28 -4.41 21.28 -6.23
N TRP A 29 -4.79 20.07 -6.67
CA TRP A 29 -5.31 19.84 -8.01
C TRP A 29 -6.56 20.67 -8.29
N THR A 30 -7.54 20.62 -7.38
CA THR A 30 -8.79 21.38 -7.53
C THR A 30 -8.55 22.89 -7.50
N ALA A 31 -7.64 23.38 -6.65
CA ALA A 31 -7.26 24.79 -6.58
C ALA A 31 -6.58 25.26 -7.88
N PHE A 32 -5.67 24.44 -8.44
CA PHE A 32 -5.03 24.72 -9.71
C PHE A 32 -6.05 24.85 -10.85
N PHE A 33 -7.00 23.91 -10.97
CA PHE A 33 -8.05 23.97 -11.99
C PHE A 33 -9.02 25.13 -11.79
N ALA A 34 -9.36 25.47 -10.54
CA ALA A 34 -10.19 26.62 -10.24
C ALA A 34 -9.51 27.93 -10.68
N LEU A 35 -8.22 28.09 -10.39
CA LEU A 35 -7.42 29.25 -10.82
C LEU A 35 -7.29 29.30 -12.35
N ALA A 36 -7.04 28.17 -13.01
CA ALA A 36 -6.97 28.08 -14.47
C ALA A 36 -8.30 28.45 -15.13
N ALA A 37 -9.43 27.99 -14.58
CA ALA A 37 -10.77 28.32 -15.08
C ALA A 37 -11.09 29.81 -14.90
N LEU A 38 -10.75 30.40 -13.75
CA LEU A 38 -10.91 31.84 -13.50
C LEU A 38 -10.04 32.68 -14.45
N TYR A 39 -8.78 32.27 -14.67
CA TYR A 39 -7.87 32.93 -15.60
C TYR A 39 -8.39 32.86 -17.04
N PHE A 40 -8.81 31.68 -17.50
CA PHE A 40 -9.37 31.48 -18.83
C PHE A 40 -10.60 32.37 -19.05
N ASN A 41 -11.50 32.42 -18.06
CA ASN A 41 -12.72 33.22 -18.12
C ASN A 41 -12.44 34.74 -18.10
N ARG A 42 -11.37 35.17 -17.42
CA ARG A 42 -10.91 36.58 -17.44
C ARG A 42 -10.36 36.96 -18.81
N THR A 43 -9.56 36.09 -19.42
CA THR A 43 -8.86 36.35 -20.69
C THR A 43 -9.80 36.27 -21.89
N HIS A 44 -10.73 35.31 -21.87
CA HIS A 44 -11.74 35.14 -22.90
C HIS A 44 -13.08 35.67 -22.42
N ARG A 45 -13.30 36.99 -22.55
CA ARG A 45 -14.61 37.64 -22.35
C ARG A 45 -15.60 37.26 -23.45
N PHE A 46 -15.84 35.96 -23.65
CA PHE A 46 -16.93 35.48 -24.52
C PHE A 46 -18.15 35.21 -23.66
N SER A 47 -19.01 36.21 -23.46
CA SER A 47 -20.43 35.91 -23.29
C SER A 47 -21.34 37.05 -23.70
N ILE A 48 -22.20 36.75 -24.68
CA ILE A 48 -23.43 37.45 -25.07
C ILE A 48 -24.52 37.32 -23.97
N ILE A 49 -24.32 36.49 -22.93
CA ILE A 49 -25.26 36.30 -21.81
C ILE A 49 -24.51 36.03 -20.47
N PRO A 50 -24.51 36.97 -19.50
CA PRO A 50 -23.74 36.86 -18.25
C PRO A 50 -24.22 35.76 -17.28
N ARG A 51 -25.48 35.31 -17.39
CA ARG A 51 -26.03 34.22 -16.57
C ARG A 51 -25.38 32.86 -16.83
N LEU A 52 -24.75 32.66 -18.00
CA LEU A 52 -24.14 31.39 -18.37
C LEU A 52 -22.68 31.25 -17.89
N VAL A 53 -22.11 32.27 -17.23
CA VAL A 53 -20.70 32.24 -16.81
C VAL A 53 -20.49 31.39 -15.56
N GLY A 54 -21.43 31.46 -14.60
CA GLY A 54 -21.35 30.73 -13.34
C GLY A 54 -21.42 29.21 -13.49
N TRP A 55 -22.35 28.69 -14.32
CA TRP A 55 -22.49 27.24 -14.48
C TRP A 55 -21.29 26.61 -15.19
N ARG A 56 -20.67 27.30 -16.16
CA ARG A 56 -19.47 26.80 -16.85
C ARG A 56 -18.33 26.59 -15.85
N LEU A 57 -18.11 27.56 -14.96
CA LEU A 57 -17.11 27.45 -13.90
C LEU A 57 -17.38 26.25 -12.99
N TRP A 58 -18.64 26.06 -12.58
CA TRP A 58 -19.05 24.92 -11.76
C TRP A 58 -18.82 23.58 -12.46
N VAL A 59 -19.13 23.47 -13.76
CA VAL A 59 -18.88 22.23 -14.53
C VAL A 59 -17.39 21.92 -14.60
N TRP A 60 -16.53 22.92 -14.83
CA TRP A 60 -15.07 22.73 -14.83
C TRP A 60 -14.54 22.28 -13.47
N ILE A 61 -14.99 22.91 -12.38
CA ILE A 61 -14.59 22.55 -11.02
C ILE A 61 -15.09 21.15 -10.67
N ALA A 62 -16.37 20.86 -10.92
CA ALA A 62 -16.95 19.54 -10.67
C ALA A 62 -16.23 18.44 -11.47
N GLY A 63 -15.96 18.69 -12.75
CA GLY A 63 -15.18 17.77 -13.59
C GLY A 63 -13.77 17.54 -13.03
N ALA A 64 -13.07 18.61 -12.63
CA ALA A 64 -11.73 18.50 -12.05
C ALA A 64 -11.72 17.73 -10.72
N VAL A 65 -12.73 17.91 -9.87
CA VAL A 65 -12.91 17.17 -8.61
C VAL A 65 -13.12 15.68 -8.91
N VAL A 66 -14.02 15.33 -9.83
CA VAL A 66 -14.29 13.94 -10.20
C VAL A 66 -13.04 13.29 -10.78
N ILE A 67 -12.35 13.95 -11.72
CA ILE A 67 -11.10 13.43 -12.30
C ILE A 67 -10.04 13.24 -11.22
N GLY A 68 -9.82 14.25 -10.36
CA GLY A 68 -8.86 14.18 -9.27
C GLY A 68 -9.18 13.06 -8.27
N PHE A 69 -10.47 12.85 -7.96
CA PHE A 69 -10.93 11.80 -7.06
C PHE A 69 -10.48 10.41 -7.52
N PHE A 70 -10.59 10.11 -8.82
CA PHE A 70 -10.11 8.87 -9.40
C PHE A 70 -8.58 8.84 -9.58
N LEU A 71 -7.98 9.95 -10.03
CA LEU A 71 -6.54 10.07 -10.28
C LEU A 71 -5.73 9.80 -9.01
N PHE A 72 -6.10 10.40 -7.88
CA PHE A 72 -5.44 10.21 -6.60
C PHE A 72 -5.92 8.97 -5.83
N ARG A 73 -6.72 8.11 -6.47
CA ARG A 73 -7.27 6.87 -5.91
C ARG A 73 -7.95 7.09 -4.57
N ILE A 74 -8.69 8.19 -4.41
CA ILE A 74 -9.48 8.47 -3.21
C ILE A 74 -10.56 7.40 -2.95
N PRO A 75 -11.25 6.81 -3.96
CA PRO A 75 -12.21 5.73 -3.69
C PRO A 75 -11.58 4.56 -2.93
N SER A 76 -10.29 4.28 -3.17
CA SER A 76 -9.58 3.23 -2.43
C SER A 76 -9.57 3.51 -0.93
N LEU A 77 -9.57 4.76 -0.46
CA LEU A 77 -9.59 5.05 0.97
C LEU A 77 -10.89 4.64 1.66
N PHE A 78 -12.00 4.59 0.92
CA PHE A 78 -13.32 4.24 1.43
C PHE A 78 -13.66 2.76 1.23
N LEU A 79 -13.20 2.18 0.12
CA LEU A 79 -13.45 0.79 -0.24
C LEU A 79 -12.45 -0.17 0.40
N ASP A 80 -11.27 0.32 0.76
CA ASP A 80 -10.22 -0.47 1.39
C ASP A 80 -10.59 -0.78 2.85
N ARG A 81 -11.15 -1.97 3.06
CA ARG A 81 -11.51 -2.47 4.39
C ARG A 81 -10.47 -3.49 4.82
N SER A 82 -10.05 -3.43 6.10
CA SER A 82 -9.23 -4.47 6.70
C SER A 82 -9.97 -5.81 6.67
N PHE A 83 -9.24 -6.89 6.39
CA PHE A 83 -9.79 -8.25 6.37
C PHE A 83 -8.71 -9.25 6.76
N GLU A 84 -9.14 -10.45 7.12
CA GLU A 84 -8.27 -11.59 7.37
C GLU A 84 -8.74 -12.77 6.53
N GLY A 85 -7.82 -13.69 6.24
CA GLY A 85 -8.13 -14.84 5.42
C GLY A 85 -6.90 -15.66 5.04
N GLU A 86 -7.17 -16.79 4.42
CA GLU A 86 -6.16 -17.75 3.97
C GLU A 86 -5.79 -17.49 2.51
N ILE A 87 -4.50 -17.63 2.18
CA ILE A 87 -4.03 -17.52 0.81
C ILE A 87 -4.37 -18.82 0.07
N VAL A 88 -5.36 -18.75 -0.83
CA VAL A 88 -5.74 -19.88 -1.70
C VAL A 88 -4.79 -19.99 -2.89
N ARG A 89 -4.32 -18.85 -3.41
CA ARG A 89 -3.41 -18.83 -4.54
C ARG A 89 -2.40 -17.70 -4.43
N SER A 90 -1.14 -18.00 -4.70
CA SER A 90 -0.08 -17.01 -4.80
C SER A 90 0.48 -16.99 -6.24
N SER A 91 0.76 -15.80 -6.77
CA SER A 91 1.34 -15.66 -8.11
C SER A 91 2.22 -14.43 -8.18
N LEU A 92 3.25 -14.50 -9.02
CA LEU A 92 4.14 -13.39 -9.30
C LEU A 92 3.75 -12.74 -10.63
N SER A 93 3.79 -11.43 -10.68
CA SER A 93 3.55 -10.65 -11.88
C SER A 93 4.61 -9.58 -12.03
N HIS A 94 5.02 -9.31 -13.25
CA HIS A 94 6.04 -8.30 -13.55
C HIS A 94 5.39 -7.00 -13.99
N SER A 95 6.00 -5.87 -13.63
CA SER A 95 5.67 -4.58 -14.22
C SER A 95 6.94 -3.81 -14.51
N TYR A 96 6.96 -3.12 -15.64
CA TYR A 96 8.03 -2.21 -16.03
C TYR A 96 7.56 -0.78 -15.78
N SER A 97 8.32 0.00 -15.02
CA SER A 97 8.11 1.44 -14.92
C SER A 97 9.23 2.16 -15.65
N ALA A 98 8.89 2.95 -16.67
CA ALA A 98 9.83 3.87 -17.28
C ALA A 98 10.15 4.98 -16.26
N ALA A 99 11.42 5.07 -15.85
CA ALA A 99 11.89 6.25 -15.14
C ALA A 99 12.04 7.36 -16.17
N ALA A 100 11.08 8.29 -16.24
CA ALA A 100 11.16 9.46 -17.09
C ALA A 100 12.17 10.46 -16.49
N GLY A 101 13.46 10.18 -16.65
CA GLY A 101 14.51 11.18 -16.52
C GLY A 101 14.61 11.94 -17.83
N ALA A 102 14.56 13.28 -17.79
CA ALA A 102 14.49 14.13 -18.98
C ALA A 102 15.66 13.97 -19.98
N ASN A 103 16.75 13.28 -19.62
CA ASN A 103 17.96 13.16 -20.45
C ASN A 103 18.75 11.84 -20.25
N VAL A 104 18.12 10.74 -19.85
CA VAL A 104 18.83 9.45 -19.69
C VAL A 104 18.03 8.35 -20.39
N SER A 105 18.72 7.54 -21.20
CA SER A 105 18.22 6.30 -21.82
C SER A 105 17.26 5.61 -20.85
N ALA A 106 16.03 5.35 -21.29
CA ALA A 106 14.95 4.86 -20.42
C ALA A 106 15.37 3.59 -19.66
N ALA A 107 15.90 3.77 -18.45
CA ALA A 107 16.25 2.69 -17.55
C ALA A 107 14.92 2.12 -17.05
N TYR A 108 14.50 1.00 -17.64
CA TYR A 108 13.32 0.28 -17.19
C TYR A 108 13.60 -0.28 -15.80
N GLN A 109 12.92 0.28 -14.79
CA GLN A 109 12.95 -0.32 -13.47
C GLN A 109 12.03 -1.53 -13.48
N PHE A 110 12.62 -2.72 -13.39
CA PHE A 110 11.91 -3.97 -13.20
C PHE A 110 11.30 -4.00 -11.79
N ARG A 111 9.98 -4.20 -11.70
CA ARG A 111 9.28 -4.37 -10.43
C ARG A 111 8.56 -5.69 -10.41
N LEU A 112 8.85 -6.49 -9.39
CA LEU A 112 8.16 -7.74 -9.10
C LEU A 112 6.92 -7.41 -8.25
N ASN A 113 5.75 -7.93 -8.61
CA ASN A 113 4.52 -7.75 -7.85
C ASN A 113 3.95 -9.11 -7.45
N THR A 114 3.66 -9.28 -6.17
CA THR A 114 2.93 -10.43 -5.65
C THR A 114 1.42 -10.21 -5.80
N VAL A 115 0.72 -11.21 -6.34
CA VAL A 115 -0.73 -11.24 -6.45
C VAL A 115 -1.25 -12.43 -5.64
N LEU A 116 -2.02 -12.12 -4.61
CA LEU A 116 -2.64 -13.10 -3.71
C LEU A 116 -4.14 -13.19 -3.95
N ARG A 117 -4.67 -14.41 -3.97
CA ARG A 117 -6.10 -14.68 -3.83
C ARG A 117 -6.35 -15.20 -2.42
N ILE A 118 -7.18 -14.50 -1.68
CA ILE A 118 -7.38 -14.68 -0.25
C ILE A 118 -8.84 -15.07 -0.01
N GLN A 119 -9.07 -16.18 0.67
CA GLN A 119 -10.39 -16.60 1.11
C GLN A 119 -10.63 -16.08 2.52
N THR A 120 -11.62 -15.19 2.65
CA THR A 120 -12.06 -14.67 3.94
C THR A 120 -12.91 -15.71 4.68
N PRO A 121 -13.04 -15.61 6.03
CA PRO A 121 -13.90 -16.49 6.82
C PRO A 121 -15.35 -16.54 6.32
N ASP A 122 -15.83 -15.43 5.74
CA ASP A 122 -17.16 -15.30 5.14
C ASP A 122 -17.31 -16.07 3.81
N GLY A 123 -16.30 -16.84 3.40
CA GLY A 123 -16.25 -17.56 2.12
C GLY A 123 -15.96 -16.69 0.89
N LYS A 124 -15.87 -15.36 1.04
CA LYS A 124 -15.61 -14.44 -0.08
C LYS A 124 -14.14 -14.47 -0.48
N LEU A 125 -13.90 -14.48 -1.80
CA LEU A 125 -12.57 -14.36 -2.38
C LEU A 125 -12.19 -12.90 -2.60
N ARG A 126 -10.99 -12.52 -2.15
CA ARG A 126 -10.40 -11.20 -2.35
C ARG A 126 -9.09 -11.31 -3.10
N LYS A 127 -8.83 -10.36 -4.00
CA LYS A 127 -7.57 -10.25 -4.72
C LYS A 127 -6.75 -9.10 -4.14
N LEU A 128 -5.52 -9.38 -3.75
CA LEU A 128 -4.57 -8.38 -3.27
C LEU A 128 -3.35 -8.36 -4.21
N LYS A 129 -2.89 -7.16 -4.58
CA LYS A 129 -1.69 -6.97 -5.40
C LYS A 129 -0.80 -5.93 -4.73
N PHE A 130 0.46 -6.26 -4.53
CA PHE A 130 1.46 -5.34 -3.99
C PHE A 130 2.84 -5.61 -4.59
N GLU A 131 3.71 -4.61 -4.53
CA GLU A 131 5.09 -4.70 -4.99
C GLU A 131 5.89 -5.58 -4.02
N GLN A 132 6.59 -6.58 -4.55
CA GLN A 132 7.34 -7.52 -3.75
C GLN A 132 8.69 -6.90 -3.36
N LYS A 133 8.86 -6.61 -2.08
CA LYS A 133 10.18 -6.23 -1.53
C LYS A 133 10.98 -7.47 -1.13
N GLN A 134 12.30 -7.32 -1.02
CA GLN A 134 13.18 -8.35 -0.47
C GLN A 134 12.67 -8.81 0.91
N GLY A 135 12.69 -10.12 1.16
CA GLY A 135 12.13 -10.78 2.35
C GLY A 135 10.71 -11.31 2.19
N PHE A 136 9.84 -10.72 1.35
CA PHE A 136 8.41 -11.10 1.30
C PHE A 136 8.09 -12.43 0.61
N TYR A 137 9.02 -13.01 -0.15
CA TYR A 137 8.80 -14.26 -0.89
C TYR A 137 8.53 -15.46 0.02
N PHE A 138 9.06 -15.45 1.24
CA PHE A 138 8.95 -16.56 2.18
C PHE A 138 7.60 -16.63 2.91
N TYR A 139 6.79 -15.57 2.85
CA TYR A 139 5.65 -15.43 3.77
C TYR A 139 4.29 -15.65 3.10
N TYR A 140 4.20 -15.49 1.78
CA TYR A 140 2.94 -15.51 1.07
C TYR A 140 2.77 -16.75 0.21
N HIS A 141 2.82 -17.91 0.86
CA HIS A 141 2.53 -19.20 0.25
C HIS A 141 1.06 -19.57 0.37
N GLU A 142 0.65 -20.52 -0.45
CA GLU A 142 -0.70 -21.08 -0.39
C GLU A 142 -0.88 -21.83 0.93
N GLY A 143 -2.03 -21.67 1.57
CA GLY A 143 -2.33 -22.17 2.92
C GLY A 143 -1.94 -21.23 4.06
N ASN A 144 -1.11 -20.20 3.82
CA ASN A 144 -0.74 -19.27 4.88
C ASN A 144 -1.90 -18.31 5.20
N TYR A 145 -2.08 -18.04 6.50
CA TYR A 145 -3.08 -17.09 6.98
C TYR A 145 -2.49 -15.68 7.04
N ILE A 146 -3.24 -14.69 6.53
CA ILE A 146 -2.80 -13.30 6.53
C ILE A 146 -3.89 -12.36 7.03
N ARG A 147 -3.43 -11.22 7.54
CA ARG A 147 -4.26 -10.12 8.01
C ARG A 147 -3.87 -8.85 7.29
N TYR A 148 -4.81 -8.33 6.50
CA TYR A 148 -4.66 -7.09 5.77
C TYR A 148 -5.27 -5.93 6.57
N PHE A 149 -4.50 -4.87 6.73
CA PHE A 149 -4.94 -3.63 7.36
C PHE A 149 -5.04 -2.51 6.33
N SER A 150 -6.18 -1.81 6.31
CA SER A 150 -6.36 -0.70 5.39
C SER A 150 -5.28 0.36 5.55
N GLY A 151 -4.71 0.78 4.42
CA GLY A 151 -3.67 1.81 4.35
C GLY A 151 -2.24 1.33 4.60
N LEU A 152 -2.05 0.09 5.10
CA LEU A 152 -0.72 -0.52 5.12
C LEU A 152 -0.34 -1.00 3.72
N PRO A 153 0.97 -0.94 3.37
CA PRO A 153 1.43 -1.37 2.05
C PRO A 153 1.41 -2.90 1.87
N PHE A 154 1.53 -3.65 2.96
CA PHE A 154 1.65 -5.11 2.94
C PHE A 154 0.68 -5.75 3.94
N PRO A 155 0.09 -6.90 3.61
CA PRO A 155 -0.59 -7.71 4.61
C PRO A 155 0.43 -8.28 5.59
N ILE A 156 -0.02 -8.64 6.78
CA ILE A 156 0.80 -9.26 7.81
C ILE A 156 0.46 -10.74 7.86
N ALA A 157 1.46 -11.60 7.71
CA ALA A 157 1.27 -13.05 7.78
C ALA A 157 1.33 -13.56 9.22
N ASP A 158 0.52 -14.57 9.52
CA ASP A 158 0.49 -15.24 10.83
C ASP A 158 1.66 -16.23 10.93
N PRO A 159 2.68 -15.97 11.77
CA PRO A 159 3.84 -16.84 11.86
C PRO A 159 3.53 -18.20 12.48
N SER A 160 2.44 -18.32 13.25
CA SER A 160 2.03 -19.60 13.83
C SER A 160 1.49 -20.57 12.78
N ARG A 161 0.99 -20.04 11.66
CA ARG A 161 0.41 -20.76 10.53
C ARG A 161 1.24 -20.67 9.26
N MET A 162 2.47 -20.16 9.36
CA MET A 162 3.40 -20.20 8.24
C MET A 162 3.82 -21.64 8.02
N THR A 163 3.44 -22.20 6.89
CA THR A 163 4.16 -23.36 6.37
C THR A 163 5.54 -22.88 5.96
N ALA A 164 6.58 -23.57 6.44
CA ALA A 164 7.94 -23.27 6.04
C ALA A 164 8.01 -23.31 4.50
N PRO A 165 8.73 -22.36 3.86
CA PRO A 165 8.92 -22.43 2.42
C PRO A 165 9.48 -23.83 2.09
N PRO A 166 9.09 -24.46 0.98
CA PRO A 166 9.73 -25.69 0.56
C PRO A 166 11.24 -25.42 0.53
N ARG A 167 12.03 -26.22 1.27
CA ARG A 167 13.49 -26.07 1.36
C ARG A 167 14.07 -26.12 -0.05
N GLN A 168 14.19 -24.98 -0.72
CA GLN A 168 15.12 -24.85 -1.82
C GLN A 168 16.50 -24.96 -1.18
N LYS A 169 17.29 -25.94 -1.64
CA LYS A 169 18.72 -26.06 -1.36
C LYS A 169 19.42 -24.81 -1.92
N TRP A 170 19.29 -23.68 -1.24
CA TRP A 170 20.14 -22.52 -1.49
C TRP A 170 21.48 -22.79 -0.80
N ARG A 171 22.56 -22.66 -1.57
CA ARG A 171 23.93 -22.88 -1.10
C ARG A 171 24.14 -22.10 0.19
N ALA A 172 24.60 -22.83 1.20
CA ALA A 172 25.05 -22.29 2.46
C ALA A 172 26.39 -21.58 2.25
N ASP A 173 26.35 -20.36 1.76
CA ASP A 173 27.46 -19.42 1.84
C ASP A 173 26.83 -18.04 2.10
N GLU A 174 27.39 -17.32 3.09
CA GLU A 174 26.98 -16.00 3.64
C GLU A 174 26.15 -16.00 4.94
N ASP A 175 26.88 -16.39 6.00
CA ASP A 175 27.15 -15.61 7.21
C ASP A 175 26.10 -14.60 7.77
N SER A 176 25.80 -14.78 9.06
CA SER A 176 25.34 -13.78 10.05
C SER A 176 23.84 -13.40 10.25
N THR A 177 22.85 -14.06 9.64
CA THR A 177 21.41 -13.87 10.01
C THR A 177 20.62 -15.16 10.29
N GLY A 178 21.33 -16.24 10.61
CA GLY A 178 20.81 -17.62 10.68
C GLY A 178 19.67 -17.92 11.68
N ASP A 179 19.38 -17.05 12.65
CA ASP A 179 18.42 -17.36 13.72
C ASP A 179 17.03 -16.71 13.58
N VAL A 180 16.86 -15.70 12.72
CA VAL A 180 15.57 -14.98 12.60
C VAL A 180 14.65 -15.64 11.58
N VAL A 181 15.22 -16.28 10.56
CA VAL A 181 14.49 -17.05 9.54
C VAL A 181 14.09 -18.43 10.06
N SER A 182 14.80 -18.96 11.06
CA SER A 182 14.58 -20.31 11.59
C SER A 182 13.39 -20.40 12.55
N ASN A 183 12.91 -19.30 13.14
CA ASN A 183 11.73 -19.29 14.01
C ASN A 183 10.87 -18.01 13.91
N PRO A 184 9.99 -17.90 12.89
CA PRO A 184 9.12 -16.73 12.70
C PRO A 184 8.14 -16.48 13.86
N GLN A 185 7.93 -17.46 14.74
CA GLN A 185 7.04 -17.33 15.91
C GLN A 185 7.65 -16.48 17.04
N LYS A 186 8.96 -16.20 16.99
CA LYS A 186 9.68 -15.41 18.00
C LYS A 186 10.21 -14.06 17.47
N SER A 187 9.83 -13.67 16.26
CA SER A 187 10.33 -12.46 15.61
C SER A 187 9.27 -11.38 15.43
N TYR A 188 9.70 -10.13 15.42
CA TYR A 188 8.88 -8.94 15.27
C TYR A 188 8.90 -8.45 13.82
N LEU A 189 7.74 -8.16 13.25
CA LEU A 189 7.61 -7.78 11.83
C LEU A 189 7.50 -6.27 11.66
N CYS A 190 8.25 -5.70 10.71
CA CYS A 190 7.99 -4.35 10.23
C CYS A 190 6.91 -4.33 9.14
N ALA A 191 5.74 -3.73 9.40
CA ALA A 191 4.66 -3.63 8.41
C ALA A 191 4.93 -2.69 7.21
N VAL A 192 6.03 -1.92 7.24
CA VAL A 192 6.38 -0.94 6.19
C VAL A 192 7.41 -1.48 5.22
N CYS A 193 8.41 -2.22 5.72
CA CYS A 193 9.47 -2.82 4.89
C CYS A 193 9.37 -4.34 4.77
N GLY A 194 8.63 -5.03 5.64
CA GLY A 194 8.47 -6.48 5.61
C GLY A 194 9.53 -7.31 6.31
N HIS A 195 10.50 -6.67 6.95
CA HIS A 195 11.61 -7.37 7.59
C HIS A 195 11.24 -7.84 8.99
N PHE A 196 11.75 -8.99 9.37
CA PHE A 196 11.66 -9.54 10.71
C PHE A 196 12.90 -9.22 11.52
N TYR A 197 12.71 -8.96 12.80
CA TYR A 197 13.77 -8.64 13.73
C TYR A 197 13.62 -9.49 14.99
N PRO A 198 14.73 -9.87 15.64
CA PRO A 198 14.69 -10.67 16.87
C PRO A 198 14.24 -9.85 18.09
N THR A 199 14.31 -8.52 18.03
CA THR A 199 14.02 -7.62 19.16
C THR A 199 12.90 -6.62 18.84
N PRO A 200 12.11 -6.18 19.85
CA PRO A 200 10.93 -5.33 19.67
C PRO A 200 11.24 -3.84 19.50
N THR A 201 12.44 -3.45 19.08
CA THR A 201 12.90 -2.05 19.14
C THR A 201 12.28 -1.21 18.02
N ARG A 202 13.00 -1.00 16.93
CA ARG A 202 12.57 -0.31 15.71
C ARG A 202 13.22 -0.97 14.53
N CYS A 203 12.55 -0.90 13.38
CA CYS A 203 13.15 -1.36 12.14
C CYS A 203 14.38 -0.51 11.81
N GLU A 204 15.54 -1.15 11.70
CA GLU A 204 16.80 -0.49 11.35
C GLU A 204 16.76 0.12 9.93
N ASN A 205 15.93 -0.44 9.04
CA ASN A 205 15.83 0.03 7.65
C ASN A 205 14.91 1.25 7.49
N CYS A 206 13.78 1.30 8.22
CA CYS A 206 12.78 2.37 8.02
C CYS A 206 12.37 3.13 9.29
N GLY A 207 12.95 2.81 10.45
CA GLY A 207 12.72 3.48 11.73
C GLY A 207 11.35 3.23 12.35
N HIS A 208 10.47 2.47 11.70
CA HIS A 208 9.12 2.18 12.19
C HIS A 208 9.11 1.14 13.31
N SER A 209 8.14 1.25 14.21
CA SER A 209 7.90 0.27 15.26
C SER A 209 7.56 -1.08 14.64
N LEU A 210 8.13 -2.11 15.25
CA LEU A 210 7.90 -3.49 14.88
C LEU A 210 6.59 -3.97 15.52
N ILE A 211 5.94 -4.91 14.85
CA ILE A 211 4.70 -5.53 15.30
C ILE A 211 5.06 -6.89 15.89
N ASP A 212 4.66 -7.13 17.13
CA ASP A 212 4.66 -8.48 17.69
C ASP A 212 3.50 -9.27 17.04
N PRO A 213 3.77 -10.40 16.38
CA PRO A 213 2.71 -11.22 15.83
C PRO A 213 1.71 -11.70 16.90
N LYS A 214 2.11 -11.84 18.17
CA LYS A 214 1.19 -12.17 19.27
C LYS A 214 0.17 -11.08 19.53
N ASP A 215 0.53 -9.81 19.35
CA ASP A 215 -0.42 -8.69 19.51
C ASP A 215 -1.52 -8.71 18.43
N LEU A 216 -1.28 -9.43 17.32
CA LEU A 216 -2.24 -9.58 16.24
C LEU A 216 -2.97 -10.92 16.30
N PHE A 217 -2.24 -12.02 16.40
CA PHE A 217 -2.78 -13.38 16.24
C PHE A 217 -2.93 -14.12 17.57
N GLY A 218 -2.32 -13.62 18.65
CA GLY A 218 -2.56 -14.12 19.99
C GLY A 218 -4.02 -13.88 20.38
N LYS A 219 -4.70 -14.96 20.72
CA LYS A 219 -5.98 -14.91 21.43
C LYS A 219 -5.74 -14.67 22.91
#